data_AF-A0A1Q7I364-F1
#
_entry.id   AF-A0A1Q7I364-F1
#
_cell.length_a   1.000
_cell.length_b   1.000
_cell.length_c   1.000
_cell.angle_alpha   90.00
_cell.angle_beta   90.00
_cell.angle_gamma   90.00
#
_symmetry.space_group_name_H-M   'P 1'
#
loop_
_entity.id
_entity.type
_entity.pdbx_description
1 polymer ?
#
loop_
_entity_poly.entity_id
_entity_poly.type
_entity_poly.pdbx_seq_one_letter_code
_entity_poly.pdbx_strand_id
1 'polypeptide(L)'
;MSTTRYSEGSPEPAGGVMTVEFELEGQRYVALNADAPTFTFTDGISLSVSCEDQAEVDRLTEKLTAGGGEVGQCGWIKDRWGVSWQINPRVLGEMLGDRDPEKAKRVLQAMLKMKNAKV
;
A
#
# COMPACT_ATOMS: atom_id res chain seq x y z
N MET A 1 17.15 -8.01 8.04
CA MET A 1 16.77 -6.62 8.37
C MET A 1 17.99 -5.89 8.88
N SER A 2 18.29 -4.72 8.32
CA SER A 2 19.45 -3.90 8.70
C SER A 2 19.00 -2.46 8.92
N THR A 3 19.73 -1.73 9.75
CA THR A 3 19.51 -0.30 10.00
C THR A 3 20.82 0.42 9.88
N THR A 4 20.83 1.51 9.11
CA THR A 4 21.98 2.42 9.00
C THR A 4 21.66 3.73 9.73
N ARG A 5 22.71 4.47 10.10
CA ARG A 5 22.58 5.74 10.83
C ARG A 5 23.43 6.82 10.19
N TYR A 6 23.01 8.07 10.34
CA TYR A 6 23.78 9.22 9.89
C TYR A 6 25.10 9.35 10.65
N SER A 7 26.17 9.61 9.91
CA SER A 7 27.49 9.92 10.48
C SER A 7 27.58 11.38 10.89
N GLU A 8 28.59 11.71 11.70
CA GLU A 8 28.99 13.10 11.93
C GLU A 8 29.24 13.83 10.60
N GLY A 9 28.82 15.09 10.52
CA GLY A 9 28.93 15.91 9.30
C GLY A 9 27.84 15.66 8.24
N SER A 10 26.85 14.80 8.49
CA SER A 10 25.68 14.64 7.63
C SER A 10 24.77 15.88 7.70
N PRO A 11 23.94 16.15 6.67
CA PRO A 11 22.88 17.17 6.76
C PRO A 11 21.88 16.88 7.90
N GLU A 12 21.64 15.60 8.17
CA GLU A 12 20.77 15.10 9.23
C GLU A 12 21.51 14.90 10.56
N PRO A 13 20.80 14.91 11.71
CA PRO A 13 21.40 14.68 13.02
C PRO A 13 22.16 13.35 13.11
N ALA A 14 23.42 13.43 13.51
CA ALA A 14 24.28 12.25 13.70
C ALA A 14 23.64 11.25 14.67
N GLY A 15 23.75 9.96 14.35
CA GLY A 15 23.14 8.87 15.13
C GLY A 15 21.65 8.63 14.85
N GLY A 16 20.97 9.54 14.15
CA GLY A 16 19.61 9.32 13.62
C GLY A 16 19.57 8.14 12.65
N VAL A 17 18.44 7.44 12.56
CA VAL A 17 18.25 6.34 11.61
C VAL A 17 18.19 6.92 10.19
N MET A 18 19.08 6.45 9.32
CA MET A 18 19.12 6.85 7.91
C MET A 18 18.23 5.91 7.09
N THR A 19 18.62 4.63 6.96
CA THR A 19 17.80 3.64 6.27
C THR A 19 17.39 2.47 7.15
N VAL A 20 16.25 1.88 6.83
CA VAL A 20 15.77 0.61 7.38
C VAL A 20 15.48 -0.34 6.23
N GLU A 21 16.12 -1.50 6.23
CA GLU A 21 15.84 -2.60 5.31
C GLU A 21 14.85 -3.58 5.96
N PHE A 22 13.74 -3.82 5.28
CA PHE A 22 12.68 -4.72 5.72
C PHE A 22 12.13 -5.54 4.56
N GLU A 23 11.32 -6.54 4.90
CA GLU A 23 10.69 -7.43 3.92
C GLU A 23 9.18 -7.42 4.13
N LEU A 24 8.43 -7.38 3.03
CA LEU A 24 6.99 -7.57 3.00
C LEU A 24 6.71 -8.67 1.97
N GLU A 25 6.06 -9.76 2.39
CA GLU A 25 5.69 -10.88 1.49
C GLU A 25 6.84 -11.36 0.58
N GLY A 26 8.05 -11.53 1.14
CA GLY A 26 9.23 -11.96 0.39
C GLY A 26 9.92 -10.88 -0.45
N GLN A 27 9.33 -9.69 -0.58
CA GLN A 27 9.92 -8.56 -1.27
C GLN A 27 10.67 -7.66 -0.30
N ARG A 28 11.94 -7.42 -0.59
CA ARG A 28 12.78 -6.51 0.18
C ARG A 28 12.53 -5.05 -0.20
N TYR A 29 12.46 -4.20 0.83
CA TYR A 29 12.34 -2.74 0.74
C TYR A 29 13.42 -2.05 1.58
N VAL A 30 13.75 -0.82 1.20
CA VAL A 30 14.58 0.08 2.00
C VAL A 30 13.80 1.38 2.18
N ALA A 31 13.45 1.71 3.42
CA ALA A 31 12.93 3.03 3.77
C ALA A 31 14.10 3.95 4.11
N LEU A 32 14.05 5.20 3.62
CA LEU A 32 15.01 6.25 3.90
C LEU A 32 14.28 7.37 4.64
N ASN A 33 14.78 7.75 5.82
CA ASN A 33 14.43 9.03 6.41
C ASN A 33 15.24 10.09 5.67
N ALA A 34 14.58 11.06 5.05
CA ALA A 34 15.22 12.23 4.44
C ALA A 34 14.49 13.47 4.92
N ASP A 35 15.18 14.61 5.03
CA ASP A 35 14.57 15.85 5.49
C ASP A 35 13.31 16.19 4.70
N ALA A 36 12.25 16.54 5.42
CA ALA A 36 10.99 16.97 4.83
C ALA A 36 11.04 18.49 4.57
N PRO A 37 10.51 19.00 3.44
CA PRO A 37 9.51 18.38 2.57
C PRO A 37 10.02 18.20 1.13
N THR A 38 11.23 17.68 0.92
CA THR A 38 11.75 17.60 -0.47
C THR A 38 10.94 16.62 -1.33
N PHE A 39 10.37 15.56 -0.75
CA PHE A 39 9.64 14.54 -1.48
C PHE A 39 8.39 14.07 -0.72
N THR A 40 7.30 13.85 -1.45
CA THR A 40 6.07 13.24 -0.94
C THR A 40 5.67 12.07 -1.83
N PHE A 41 5.01 11.07 -1.23
CA PHE A 41 4.42 9.99 -2.00
C PHE A 41 3.24 10.50 -2.84
N THR A 42 3.08 9.91 -4.00
CA THR A 42 1.92 10.10 -4.87
C THR A 42 1.35 8.75 -5.24
N ASP A 43 0.15 8.75 -5.81
CA ASP A 43 -0.54 7.52 -6.23
C ASP A 43 0.10 6.88 -7.47
N GLY A 44 1.15 7.51 -8.03
CA GLY A 44 1.93 7.00 -9.15
C GLY A 44 2.72 5.72 -8.83
N ILE A 45 2.96 5.44 -7.55
CA ILE A 45 3.49 4.15 -7.08
C ILE A 45 2.58 3.64 -5.96
N SER A 46 2.21 2.36 -6.02
CA SER A 46 1.46 1.70 -4.96
C SER A 46 1.93 0.25 -4.75
N LEU A 47 1.69 -0.26 -3.55
CA LEU A 47 1.92 -1.66 -3.20
C LEU A 47 0.61 -2.43 -3.29
N SER A 48 0.53 -3.37 -4.24
CA SER A 48 -0.66 -4.20 -4.44
C SER A 48 -0.55 -5.50 -3.65
N VAL A 49 -1.58 -5.81 -2.87
CA VAL A 49 -1.67 -7.02 -2.05
C VAL A 49 -2.87 -7.82 -2.50
N SER A 50 -2.62 -9.05 -2.96
CA SER A 50 -3.66 -10.01 -3.33
C SER A 50 -4.07 -10.79 -2.09
N CYS A 51 -5.26 -10.51 -1.58
CA CYS A 51 -5.80 -11.14 -0.38
C CYS A 51 -6.57 -12.41 -0.73
N GLU A 52 -6.45 -13.46 0.08
CA GLU A 52 -7.12 -14.73 -0.19
C GLU A 52 -8.63 -14.67 0.11
N ASP A 53 -9.04 -13.90 1.11
CA ASP A 53 -10.43 -13.78 1.52
C ASP A 53 -10.80 -12.38 2.05
N GLN A 54 -12.08 -12.20 2.36
CA GLN A 54 -12.60 -10.93 2.88
C GLN A 54 -12.03 -10.59 4.27
N ALA A 55 -11.73 -11.59 5.11
CA ALA A 55 -11.22 -11.35 6.45
C ALA A 55 -9.81 -10.76 6.39
N GLU A 56 -8.99 -11.20 5.44
CA GLU A 56 -7.68 -10.61 5.18
C GLU A 56 -7.79 -9.17 4.67
N VAL A 57 -8.69 -8.90 3.71
CA VAL A 57 -8.95 -7.53 3.21
C VAL A 57 -9.32 -6.61 4.37
N ASP A 58 -10.27 -7.04 5.21
CA ASP A 58 -10.75 -6.23 6.34
C ASP A 58 -9.63 -5.99 7.36
N ARG A 59 -8.85 -7.04 7.71
CA ARG A 59 -7.72 -6.95 8.64
C ARG A 59 -6.65 -5.97 8.14
N LEU A 60 -6.23 -6.10 6.88
CA LEU A 60 -5.19 -5.23 6.31
C LEU A 60 -5.69 -3.80 6.18
N THR A 61 -6.96 -3.62 5.80
CA THR A 61 -7.59 -2.30 5.75
C THR A 61 -7.56 -1.61 7.11
N GLU A 62 -7.96 -2.31 8.17
CA GLU A 62 -7.91 -1.78 9.54
C GLU A 62 -6.47 -1.41 9.95
N LYS A 63 -5.50 -2.30 9.69
CA LYS A 63 -4.11 -2.09 10.13
C LYS A 63 -3.41 -0.97 9.37
N LEU A 64 -3.64 -0.83 8.08
CA LEU A 64 -2.99 0.21 7.26
C LEU A 64 -3.61 1.59 7.47
N THR A 65 -4.88 1.65 7.87
CA THR A 65 -5.56 2.92 8.20
C THR A 65 -5.33 3.37 9.65
N ALA A 66 -4.85 2.47 10.51
CA ALA A 66 -4.56 2.78 11.91
C ALA A 66 -3.50 3.88 12.06
N GLY A 67 -3.80 4.87 12.93
CA GLY A 67 -2.85 5.94 13.24
C GLY A 67 -2.79 7.07 12.19
N GLY A 68 -3.87 7.27 11.43
CA GLY A 68 -4.03 8.42 10.52
C GLY A 68 -3.97 8.08 9.03
N GLY A 69 -4.12 6.82 8.64
CA GLY A 69 -4.29 6.45 7.24
C GLY A 69 -5.72 6.69 6.75
N GLU A 70 -5.89 6.70 5.44
CA GLU A 70 -7.12 7.02 4.74
C GLU A 70 -7.56 5.89 3.81
N VAL A 71 -8.85 5.59 3.85
CA VAL A 71 -9.49 4.66 2.91
C VAL A 71 -9.87 5.42 1.64
N GLY A 72 -9.37 4.95 0.50
CA GLY A 72 -9.69 5.43 -0.83
C GLY A 72 -10.90 4.70 -1.46
N GLN A 73 -10.93 4.69 -2.80
CA GLN A 73 -11.92 3.94 -3.58
C GLN A 73 -11.33 2.63 -4.08
N CYS A 74 -12.16 1.64 -4.38
CA CYS A 74 -11.75 0.39 -5.03
C CYS A 74 -10.58 -0.34 -4.33
N GLY A 75 -10.57 -0.35 -2.98
CA GLY A 75 -9.51 -1.03 -2.21
C GLY A 75 -8.21 -0.24 -2.07
N TRP A 76 -8.18 1.01 -2.54
CA TRP A 76 -7.03 1.90 -2.31
C TRP A 76 -6.97 2.37 -0.87
N ILE A 77 -5.76 2.45 -0.33
CA ILE A 77 -5.48 2.96 1.02
C ILE A 77 -4.24 3.84 0.96
N LYS A 78 -4.25 4.96 1.68
CA LYS A 78 -3.02 5.67 2.05
C LYS A 78 -2.74 5.38 3.51
N ASP A 79 -1.56 4.87 3.81
CA ASP A 79 -1.17 4.71 5.22
C ASP A 79 -0.81 6.06 5.86
N ARG A 80 -0.51 6.05 7.16
CA ARG A 80 -0.16 7.27 7.93
C ARG A 80 1.10 8.00 7.42
N TRP A 81 1.90 7.37 6.56
CA TRP A 81 3.09 7.97 5.95
C TRP A 81 2.82 8.44 4.51
N GLY A 82 1.61 8.22 3.99
CA GLY A 82 1.20 8.61 2.65
C GLY A 82 1.54 7.59 1.56
N VAL A 83 2.05 6.39 1.91
CA VAL A 83 2.30 5.33 0.92
C VAL A 83 0.96 4.78 0.43
N SER A 84 0.82 4.63 -0.88
CA SER A 84 -0.39 4.07 -1.49
C SER A 84 -0.35 2.54 -1.53
N TRP A 85 -1.47 1.93 -1.16
CA TRP A 85 -1.70 0.50 -1.14
C TRP A 85 -2.95 0.14 -1.93
N GLN A 86 -2.97 -1.04 -2.55
CA GLN A 86 -4.16 -1.62 -3.17
C GLN A 86 -4.43 -2.97 -2.50
N ILE A 87 -5.41 -3.01 -1.61
CA ILE A 87 -5.78 -4.22 -0.85
C ILE A 87 -7.01 -4.82 -1.52
N ASN A 88 -6.77 -5.82 -2.36
CA ASN A 88 -7.80 -6.40 -3.22
C ASN A 88 -7.85 -7.92 -3.04
N PRO A 89 -9.04 -8.53 -3.03
CA PRO A 89 -9.15 -9.97 -3.01
C PRO A 89 -8.68 -10.55 -4.35
N ARG A 90 -7.95 -11.68 -4.33
CA ARG A 90 -7.37 -12.33 -5.51
C ARG A 90 -8.41 -12.57 -6.60
N VAL A 91 -9.62 -12.98 -6.20
CA VAL A 91 -10.74 -13.24 -7.11
C VAL A 91 -11.17 -12.00 -7.92
N LEU A 92 -10.98 -10.78 -7.41
CA LEU A 92 -11.35 -9.56 -8.13
C LEU A 92 -10.50 -9.39 -9.40
N GLY A 93 -9.21 -9.68 -9.33
CA GLY A 93 -8.32 -9.66 -10.50
C GLY A 93 -8.73 -10.70 -11.55
N GLU A 94 -9.08 -11.91 -11.10
CA GLU A 94 -9.55 -12.99 -11.97
C GLU A 94 -10.88 -12.62 -12.66
N MET A 95 -11.82 -12.01 -11.93
CA MET A 95 -13.12 -11.59 -12.45
C MET A 95 -13.03 -10.42 -13.44
N LEU A 96 -12.12 -9.47 -13.22
CA LEU A 96 -11.87 -8.36 -14.16
C LEU A 96 -11.18 -8.84 -15.45
N GLY A 97 -10.41 -9.92 -15.38
CA GLY A 97 -9.75 -10.57 -16.51
C GLY A 97 -10.57 -11.66 -17.20
N ASP A 98 -11.87 -11.81 -16.88
CA ASP A 98 -12.72 -12.86 -17.44
C ASP A 98 -12.83 -12.74 -18.97
N ARG A 99 -12.91 -13.89 -19.66
CA ARG A 99 -13.06 -13.95 -21.12
C ARG A 99 -14.43 -13.45 -21.59
N ASP A 100 -15.43 -13.46 -20.72
CA ASP A 100 -16.72 -12.82 -20.98
C ASP A 100 -16.62 -11.31 -20.67
N PRO A 101 -16.59 -10.45 -21.72
CA PRO A 101 -16.43 -9.01 -21.53
C PRO A 101 -17.62 -8.37 -20.81
N GLU A 102 -18.83 -8.94 -20.92
CA GLU A 102 -20.00 -8.42 -20.21
C GLU A 102 -19.95 -8.76 -18.73
N LYS A 103 -19.40 -9.93 -18.36
CA LYS A 103 -19.13 -10.27 -16.96
C LYS A 103 -18.05 -9.38 -16.36
N ALA A 104 -16.92 -9.21 -17.04
CA ALA A 104 -15.85 -8.31 -16.60
C ALA A 104 -16.35 -6.87 -16.43
N LYS A 105 -17.18 -6.38 -17.35
CA LYS A 105 -17.81 -5.05 -17.27
C LYS A 105 -18.74 -4.90 -16.07
N ARG A 106 -19.56 -5.91 -15.74
CA ARG A 106 -20.42 -5.87 -14.54
C ARG A 106 -19.58 -5.80 -13.25
N VAL A 107 -18.49 -6.56 -13.19
CA VAL A 107 -17.56 -6.56 -12.06
C VAL A 107 -16.90 -5.18 -11.92
N LEU A 108 -16.40 -4.61 -13.02
CA LEU A 108 -15.82 -3.27 -13.04
C LEU A 108 -16.83 -2.21 -12.54
N GLN A 109 -18.07 -2.25 -13.03
CA GLN A 109 -19.11 -1.31 -12.61
C GLN A 109 -19.49 -1.45 -11.13
N ALA A 110 -19.43 -2.66 -10.57
CA ALA A 110 -19.62 -2.88 -9.16
C ALA A 110 -18.45 -2.29 -8.36
N MET A 111 -17.21 -2.60 -8.75
CA MET A 111 -15.98 -2.14 -8.09
C MET A 111 -15.91 -0.62 -8.00
N LEU A 112 -16.23 0.11 -9.09
CA LEU A 112 -16.20 1.57 -9.14
C LEU A 112 -17.17 2.26 -8.16
N LYS A 113 -18.16 1.54 -7.62
CA LYS A 113 -19.11 2.06 -6.63
C LYS A 113 -18.66 1.82 -5.19
N MET A 114 -17.54 1.12 -4.99
CA MET A 114 -17.10 0.65 -3.68
C MET A 114 -15.98 1.52 -3.13
N LYS A 115 -16.05 1.80 -1.83
CA LYS A 115 -14.93 2.39 -1.09
C LYS A 115 -13.87 1.32 -0.79
N ASN A 116 -14.28 0.21 -0.18
CA ASN A 116 -13.42 -0.95 0.09
C ASN A 116 -13.71 -2.06 -0.91
N ALA A 117 -12.68 -2.81 -1.32
CA ALA A 117 -12.90 -4.04 -2.06
C ALA A 117 -13.68 -5.02 -1.15
N LYS A 118 -14.85 -5.45 -1.62
CA LYS A 118 -15.60 -6.54 -0.99
C LYS A 118 -15.79 -7.65 -2.00
N VAL A 119 -15.59 -8.89 -1.56
CA VAL A 119 -15.95 -10.10 -2.30
C VAL A 119 -17.45 -10.33 -2.21
#